data_AF-A0A1G1A7Q2-F1
#
_entry.id   AF-A0A1G1A7Q2-F1
#
_cell.length_a   1.000
_cell.length_b   1.000
_cell.length_c   1.000
_cell.angle_alpha   90.00
_cell.angle_beta   90.00
_cell.angle_gamma   90.00
#
_symmetry.space_group_name_H-M   'P 1'
#
loop_
_entity.id
_entity.type
_entity.pdbx_description
1 polymer ?
#
loop_
_entity_poly.entity_id
_entity_poly.type
_entity_poly.pdbx_seq_one_letter_code
_entity_poly.pdbx_strand_id
1 'polypeptide(L)'
;MSKHEVKLNGWQALAGIVALAGIFGFRLMTFSDKTGDKALMREIEIQLKSGYFPEEVKKLKAVYETGDKNQMANAVESITSARLNIESVQASSPLFEFSTSKEVVVKVSYTLKDASGTGDRKTSYYLFHHGSIGNVWTYKYKTSSLRYYLNFL
;
A
#
# COMPACT_ATOMS: atom_id res chain seq x y z
N MET A 1 2.38 -32.12 31.10
CA MET A 1 2.83 -31.29 29.97
C MET A 1 4.20 -31.79 29.53
N SER A 2 4.28 -32.47 28.38
CA SER A 2 5.55 -33.00 27.87
C SER A 2 6.34 -31.87 27.20
N LYS A 3 7.51 -31.51 27.73
CA LYS A 3 8.46 -30.62 27.06
C LYS A 3 9.12 -31.42 25.94
N HIS A 4 8.71 -31.18 24.69
CA HIS A 4 9.45 -31.69 23.55
C HIS A 4 10.73 -30.84 23.37
N GLU A 5 11.83 -31.29 23.96
CA GLU A 5 13.16 -30.79 23.64
C GLU A 5 13.57 -31.32 22.27
N VAL A 6 13.49 -30.48 21.25
CA VAL A 6 13.98 -30.82 19.91
C VAL A 6 15.51 -30.76 19.95
N LYS A 7 16.15 -31.91 20.23
CA LYS A 7 17.60 -32.08 20.04
C LYS A 7 17.89 -32.18 18.54
N LEU A 8 18.19 -31.05 17.91
CA LEU A 8 18.62 -31.02 16.52
C LEU A 8 20.07 -31.50 16.42
N ASN A 9 20.32 -32.54 15.63
CA ASN A 9 21.69 -32.89 15.24
C ASN A 9 22.29 -31.75 14.40
N GLY A 10 23.61 -31.55 14.45
CA GLY A 10 24.28 -30.41 13.78
C GLY A 10 23.94 -30.27 12.28
N TRP A 11 23.73 -31.39 11.58
CA TRP A 11 23.30 -31.39 10.17
C TRP A 11 21.83 -30.98 9.98
N GLN A 12 20.94 -31.35 10.91
CA GLN A 12 19.54 -30.91 10.91
C GLN A 12 19.42 -29.42 11.25
N ALA A 13 20.28 -28.91 12.14
CA ALA A 13 20.37 -27.48 12.43
C ALA A 13 20.83 -26.69 11.20
N LEU A 14 21.86 -27.17 10.49
CA LEU A 14 22.34 -26.56 9.26
C LEU A 14 21.26 -26.56 8.17
N ALA A 15 20.60 -27.70 7.92
CA ALA A 15 19.51 -27.81 6.96
C ALA A 15 18.34 -26.88 7.31
N GLY A 16 17.98 -26.77 8.61
CA GLY A 16 16.96 -25.85 9.09
C GLY A 16 17.32 -24.38 8.83
N ILE A 17 18.56 -23.98 9.06
CA ILE A 17 19.04 -22.61 8.78
C ILE A 17 18.96 -22.30 7.28
N VAL A 18 19.41 -23.22 6.43
CA VAL A 18 19.36 -23.04 4.97
C VAL A 18 17.92 -22.93 4.48
N ALA A 19 17.02 -23.75 4.99
CA ALA A 19 15.59 -23.68 4.66
C ALA A 19 14.98 -22.33 5.08
N LEU A 20 15.27 -21.87 6.31
CA LEU A 20 14.79 -20.58 6.81
C LEU A 20 15.37 -19.40 6.02
N ALA A 21 16.66 -19.44 5.68
CA ALA A 21 17.30 -18.43 4.85
C ALA A 21 16.70 -18.40 3.44
N GLY A 22 16.39 -19.56 2.87
CA GLY A 22 15.69 -19.68 1.59
C GLY A 22 14.30 -19.04 1.66
N ILE A 23 13.49 -19.39 2.66
CA ILE A 23 12.15 -18.79 2.87
C ILE A 23 12.25 -17.28 3.07
N PHE A 24 13.23 -16.82 3.85
CA PHE A 24 13.41 -15.39 4.13
C PHE A 24 13.88 -14.62 2.89
N GLY A 25 14.85 -15.15 2.15
CA GLY A 25 15.30 -14.57 0.88
C GLY A 25 14.17 -14.52 -0.16
N PHE A 26 13.39 -15.60 -0.25
CA PHE A 26 12.20 -15.67 -1.10
C PHE A 26 11.16 -14.61 -0.70
N ARG A 27 10.99 -14.35 0.61
CA ARG A 27 10.07 -13.31 1.10
C ARG A 27 10.53 -11.91 0.72
N LEU A 28 11.82 -11.60 0.79
CA LEU A 28 12.33 -10.29 0.40
C LEU A 28 12.03 -9.97 -1.07
N MET A 29 12.01 -10.97 -1.96
CA MET A 29 11.65 -10.79 -3.37
C MET A 29 10.16 -10.47 -3.59
N THR A 30 9.27 -10.82 -2.65
CA THR A 30 7.82 -10.53 -2.76
C THR A 30 7.47 -9.08 -2.44
N PHE A 31 8.36 -8.40 -1.74
CA PHE A 31 8.19 -6.99 -1.41
C PHE A 31 8.83 -6.15 -2.50
N SER A 32 8.00 -5.34 -3.16
CA SER A 32 8.46 -4.42 -4.18
C SER A 32 8.11 -2.99 -3.80
N ASP A 33 9.06 -2.08 -3.96
CA ASP A 33 8.78 -0.66 -3.93
C ASP A 33 7.94 -0.29 -5.15
N LYS A 34 6.82 0.39 -4.92
CA LYS A 34 5.89 0.86 -5.94
C LYS A 34 5.71 2.36 -5.93
N THR A 35 6.57 3.10 -5.25
CA THR A 35 6.53 4.57 -5.20
C THR A 35 6.64 5.19 -6.60
N GLY A 36 7.29 4.50 -7.56
CA GLY A 36 7.36 4.92 -8.96
C GLY A 36 6.15 4.56 -9.84
N ASP A 37 5.20 3.76 -9.35
CA ASP A 37 4.02 3.35 -10.13
C ASP A 37 2.94 4.43 -10.07
N LYS A 38 2.92 5.30 -11.10
CA LYS A 38 1.99 6.44 -11.18
C LYS A 38 0.52 6.03 -11.12
N ALA A 39 0.15 4.87 -11.66
CA ALA A 39 -1.23 4.41 -11.68
C ALA A 39 -1.68 4.00 -10.26
N LEU A 40 -0.85 3.24 -9.55
CA LEU A 40 -1.11 2.90 -8.16
C LEU A 40 -1.10 4.14 -7.24
N MET A 41 -0.13 5.03 -7.42
CA MET A 41 -0.02 6.26 -6.63
C MET A 41 -1.27 7.12 -6.73
N ARG A 42 -1.82 7.26 -7.95
CA ARG A 42 -3.08 8.00 -8.19
C ARG A 42 -4.24 7.41 -7.40
N GLU A 43 -4.40 6.08 -7.43
CA GLU A 43 -5.47 5.41 -6.69
C GLU A 43 -5.30 5.57 -5.17
N ILE A 44 -4.08 5.42 -4.66
CA ILE A 44 -3.76 5.65 -3.24
C ILE A 44 -4.11 7.07 -2.83
N GLU A 45 -3.74 8.07 -3.64
CA GLU A 45 -4.02 9.47 -3.35
C GLU A 45 -5.53 9.74 -3.29
N ILE A 46 -6.29 9.20 -4.24
CA ILE A 46 -7.77 9.28 -4.24
C ILE A 46 -8.34 8.66 -2.96
N GLN A 47 -7.86 7.48 -2.55
CA GLN A 47 -8.35 6.81 -1.35
C GLN A 47 -7.97 7.53 -0.04
N LEU A 48 -6.77 8.10 0.03
CA LEU A 48 -6.35 8.87 1.19
C LEU A 48 -7.13 10.19 1.29
N LYS A 49 -7.27 10.90 0.17
CA LYS A 49 -8.04 12.15 0.13
C LYS A 49 -9.52 11.91 0.42
N SER A 50 -10.13 10.84 -0.08
CA SER A 50 -11.53 10.54 0.21
C SER A 50 -11.77 10.20 1.68
N GLY A 51 -10.81 9.53 2.34
CA GLY A 51 -10.91 9.15 3.74
C GLY A 51 -10.68 10.31 4.72
N TYR A 52 -9.75 11.22 4.42
CA TYR A 52 -9.35 12.30 5.32
C TYR A 52 -9.97 13.66 4.98
N PHE A 53 -10.34 13.86 3.71
CA PHE A 53 -10.85 15.12 3.20
C PHE A 53 -12.09 14.91 2.31
N PRO A 54 -13.16 14.29 2.84
CA PRO A 54 -14.33 13.93 2.04
C PRO A 54 -15.04 15.14 1.42
N GLU A 55 -15.07 16.27 2.12
CA GLU A 55 -15.67 17.53 1.65
C GLU A 55 -14.86 18.17 0.51
N GLU A 56 -13.54 18.02 0.53
CA GLU A 56 -12.65 18.50 -0.54
C GLU A 56 -12.81 17.68 -1.82
N VAL A 57 -12.94 16.35 -1.70
CA VAL A 57 -13.21 15.47 -2.84
C VAL A 57 -14.58 15.76 -3.46
N LYS A 58 -15.60 16.05 -2.64
CA LYS A 58 -16.91 16.50 -3.14
C LYS A 58 -16.83 17.83 -3.89
N LYS A 59 -16.09 18.80 -3.36
CA LYS A 59 -15.85 20.09 -4.03
C LYS A 59 -15.13 19.89 -5.37
N LEU A 60 -14.10 19.05 -5.42
CA LEU A 60 -13.41 18.70 -6.66
C LEU A 60 -14.35 18.12 -7.72
N LYS A 61 -15.21 17.17 -7.34
CA LYS A 61 -16.20 16.58 -8.24
C LYS A 61 -17.21 17.63 -8.73
N ALA A 62 -17.76 18.42 -7.82
CA ALA A 62 -18.72 19.46 -8.15
C ALA A 62 -18.13 20.53 -9.10
N VAL A 63 -16.87 20.92 -8.89
CA VAL A 63 -16.19 21.90 -9.76
C VAL A 63 -15.81 21.31 -11.12
N TYR A 64 -15.51 20.01 -11.18
CA TYR A 64 -15.30 19.30 -12.44
C TYR A 64 -16.58 19.26 -13.28
N GLU A 65 -17.73 19.10 -12.63
CA GLU A 65 -19.05 19.09 -13.29
C GLU A 65 -19.49 20.49 -13.78
N THR A 66 -19.07 21.58 -13.11
CA THR A 66 -19.43 22.95 -13.51
C THR A 66 -18.52 23.55 -14.58
N GLY A 67 -17.33 22.98 -14.83
CA GLY A 67 -16.42 23.43 -15.89
C GLY A 67 -15.81 24.82 -15.69
N ASP A 68 -15.98 25.43 -14.51
CA ASP A 68 -15.51 26.77 -14.19
C ASP A 68 -14.03 26.74 -13.75
N LYS A 69 -13.14 27.12 -14.68
CA LYS A 69 -11.68 27.06 -14.53
C LYS A 69 -11.14 27.88 -13.34
N ASN A 70 -11.82 28.96 -12.95
CA ASN A 70 -11.36 29.83 -11.85
C ASN A 70 -11.69 29.23 -10.48
N GLN A 71 -12.87 28.62 -10.35
CA GLN A 71 -13.21 27.86 -9.14
C GLN A 71 -12.38 26.59 -9.00
N MET A 72 -11.98 26.02 -10.14
CA MET A 72 -11.09 24.86 -10.19
C MET A 72 -9.70 25.18 -9.64
N ALA A 73 -9.11 26.33 -10.00
CA ALA A 73 -7.82 26.75 -9.48
C ALA A 73 -7.85 26.94 -7.94
N ASN A 74 -8.86 27.65 -7.42
CA ASN A 74 -8.98 27.90 -5.97
C ASN A 74 -9.31 26.62 -5.18
N ALA A 75 -10.14 25.73 -5.73
CA ALA A 75 -10.43 24.44 -5.11
C ALA A 75 -9.17 23.55 -5.09
N VAL A 76 -8.44 23.47 -6.20
CA VAL A 76 -7.16 22.75 -6.27
C VAL A 76 -6.15 23.31 -5.27
N GLU A 77 -6.03 24.64 -5.17
CA GLU A 77 -5.11 25.31 -4.26
C GLU A 77 -5.43 25.04 -2.79
N SER A 78 -6.72 25.06 -2.42
CA SER A 78 -7.19 24.72 -1.08
C SER A 78 -6.97 23.24 -0.71
N ILE A 79 -6.91 22.35 -1.72
CA ILE A 79 -6.69 20.91 -1.55
C ILE A 79 -5.20 20.57 -1.50
N THR A 80 -4.33 21.40 -2.10
CA THR A 80 -2.89 21.35 -1.83
C THR A 80 -2.52 21.78 -0.40
N SER A 81 -3.42 22.47 0.32
CA SER A 81 -3.25 22.79 1.75
C SER A 81 -3.38 21.57 2.66
N ALA A 82 -4.10 20.53 2.22
CA ALA A 82 -4.07 19.22 2.83
C ALA A 82 -2.73 18.57 2.51
N ARG A 83 -1.75 18.81 3.37
CA ARG A 83 -0.34 18.37 3.28
C ARG A 83 -0.20 16.86 3.48
N LEU A 84 -0.91 16.07 2.67
CA LEU A 84 -0.70 14.64 2.54
C LEU A 84 0.64 14.43 1.83
N ASN A 85 1.59 13.87 2.55
CA ASN A 85 2.88 13.46 2.01
C ASN A 85 2.99 11.94 2.04
N ILE A 86 2.95 11.30 0.87
CA ILE A 86 3.17 9.85 0.76
C ILE A 86 4.69 9.61 0.79
N GLU A 87 5.16 8.91 1.81
CA GLU A 87 6.59 8.70 2.04
C GLU A 87 7.09 7.40 1.42
N SER A 88 6.28 6.35 1.47
CA SER A 88 6.61 5.09 0.81
C SER A 88 5.38 4.26 0.47
N VAL A 89 5.47 3.54 -0.64
CA VAL A 89 4.48 2.57 -1.09
C VAL A 89 5.18 1.24 -1.37
N GLN A 90 4.82 0.22 -0.59
CA GLN A 90 5.36 -1.12 -0.74
C GLN A 90 4.24 -2.10 -1.08
N ALA A 91 4.45 -2.92 -2.10
CA ALA A 91 3.51 -3.96 -2.50
C ALA A 91 4.01 -5.34 -2.07
N SER A 92 3.08 -6.14 -1.56
CA SER A 92 3.22 -7.55 -1.20
C SER A 92 2.31 -8.35 -2.12
N SER A 93 2.88 -9.09 -3.06
CA SER A 93 2.14 -9.91 -4.04
C SER A 93 2.38 -11.40 -3.81
N PRO A 94 1.41 -12.28 -4.06
CA PRO A 94 1.63 -13.72 -4.08
C PRO A 94 2.61 -14.08 -5.19
N LEU A 95 3.52 -15.03 -4.94
CA LEU A 95 4.54 -15.42 -5.92
C LEU A 95 4.05 -16.45 -6.95
N PHE A 96 3.03 -17.23 -6.59
CA PHE A 96 2.53 -18.31 -7.43
C PHE A 96 1.29 -17.93 -8.26
N GLU A 97 0.86 -16.67 -8.19
CA GLU A 97 -0.16 -16.15 -9.10
C GLU A 97 0.46 -15.74 -10.45
N PHE A 98 0.54 -16.70 -11.37
CA PHE A 98 0.88 -16.47 -12.79
C PHE A 98 -0.27 -15.86 -13.61
N SER A 99 -1.35 -15.46 -12.94
CA SER A 99 -2.49 -14.81 -13.56
C SER A 99 -2.11 -13.41 -14.06
N THR A 100 -2.70 -12.99 -15.17
CA THR A 100 -2.62 -11.61 -15.69
C THR A 100 -3.22 -10.58 -14.73
N SER A 101 -3.94 -11.06 -13.71
CA SER A 101 -4.73 -10.29 -12.77
C SER A 101 -4.54 -10.89 -11.37
N LYS A 102 -4.08 -10.10 -10.41
CA LYS A 102 -3.69 -10.58 -9.07
C LYS A 102 -4.10 -9.66 -7.94
N GLU A 103 -4.27 -10.23 -6.75
CA GLU A 103 -4.51 -9.46 -5.52
C GLU A 103 -3.18 -9.06 -4.88
N VAL A 104 -3.04 -7.77 -4.60
CA VAL A 104 -1.81 -7.18 -4.08
C VAL A 104 -2.12 -6.38 -2.84
N VAL A 105 -1.45 -6.70 -1.73
CA VAL A 105 -1.56 -5.91 -0.51
C VAL A 105 -0.51 -4.80 -0.54
N VAL A 106 -0.95 -3.56 -0.47
CA VAL A 106 -0.11 -2.37 -0.53
C VAL A 106 -0.04 -1.73 0.85
N LYS A 107 1.17 -1.57 1.37
CA LYS A 107 1.49 -0.80 2.57
C LYS A 107 1.87 0.61 2.14
N VAL A 108 1.16 1.60 2.69
CA VAL A 108 1.38 3.02 2.43
C VAL A 108 1.78 3.69 3.73
N SER A 109 2.97 4.27 3.76
CA SER A 109 3.37 5.20 4.82
C SER A 109 3.20 6.63 4.34
N TYR A 110 2.52 7.45 5.12
CA TYR A 110 2.24 8.84 4.77
C TYR A 110 2.15 9.70 6.02
N THR A 111 2.34 11.00 5.84
CA THR A 111 2.17 12.00 6.89
C THR A 111 1.05 12.95 6.49
N LEU A 112 0.20 13.29 7.45
CA LEU A 112 -0.83 14.32 7.31
C LEU A 112 -0.40 15.49 8.18
N LYS A 113 0.09 16.57 7.57
CA LYS A 113 0.42 17.78 8.35
C LYS A 113 -0.83 18.62 8.55
N ASP A 114 -1.02 19.09 9.78
CA ASP A 114 -2.07 20.04 10.13
C ASP A 114 -1.69 21.48 9.75
N ALA A 115 -2.55 22.44 10.10
CA ALA A 115 -2.32 23.87 9.85
C ALA A 115 -1.07 24.41 10.55
N SER A 116 -0.58 23.76 11.62
CA SER A 116 0.67 24.11 12.31
C SER A 116 1.90 23.54 11.60
N GLY A 117 1.70 22.66 10.61
CA GLY A 117 2.76 21.97 9.89
C GLY A 117 3.32 20.74 10.60
N THR A 118 2.78 20.43 11.78
CA THR A 118 3.08 19.20 12.52
C THR A 118 2.21 18.09 11.97
N GLY A 119 2.77 16.90 11.80
CA GLY A 119 2.02 15.76 11.26
C GLY A 119 2.64 14.45 11.70
N ASP A 120 1.80 13.56 12.20
CA ASP A 120 2.23 12.22 12.59
C ASP A 120 2.33 11.31 11.37
N ARG A 121 3.40 10.50 11.34
CA ARG A 121 3.55 9.44 10.36
C ARG A 121 2.52 8.35 10.62
N LYS A 122 1.72 8.06 9.61
CA LYS A 122 0.70 7.01 9.61
C LYS A 122 1.09 5.91 8.64
N THR A 123 0.64 4.70 8.91
CA THR A 123 0.76 3.57 8.00
C THR A 123 -0.61 2.95 7.80
N SER A 124 -0.98 2.70 6.54
CA SER A 124 -2.22 2.02 6.17
C SER A 124 -1.93 0.89 5.19
N TYR A 125 -2.77 -0.13 5.23
CA TYR A 125 -2.66 -1.29 4.37
C TYR A 125 -3.92 -1.40 3.54
N TYR A 126 -3.78 -1.63 2.25
CA TYR A 126 -4.89 -1.67 1.31
C TYR A 126 -4.75 -2.89 0.40
N LEU A 127 -5.87 -3.53 0.11
CA LEU A 127 -5.93 -4.56 -0.92
C LEU A 127 -6.27 -3.90 -2.25
N PHE A 128 -5.44 -4.15 -3.23
CA PHE A 128 -5.65 -3.77 -4.62
C PHE A 128 -5.74 -5.00 -5.50
N HIS A 129 -6.48 -4.84 -6.58
CA HIS A 129 -6.42 -5.73 -7.71
C HIS A 129 -5.52 -5.10 -8.79
N HIS A 130 -4.51 -5.84 -9.24
CA HIS A 130 -3.57 -5.39 -10.28
C HIS A 130 -3.79 -6.18 -11.56
N GLY A 131 -4.24 -5.49 -12.61
CA GLY A 131 -4.28 -6.00 -13.97
C GLY A 131 -2.99 -5.64 -14.71
N SER A 132 -2.23 -6.67 -15.11
CA SER A 132 -0.96 -6.49 -15.83
C SER A 132 -1.18 -5.86 -17.21
N ILE A 133 -2.29 -6.18 -17.85
CA ILE A 133 -2.70 -5.58 -19.13
C ILE A 133 -3.25 -4.17 -18.82
N GLY A 134 -2.56 -3.14 -19.33
CA GLY A 134 -2.93 -1.74 -19.14
C GLY A 134 -2.48 -1.10 -17.81
N ASN A 135 -1.75 -1.85 -16.96
CA ASN A 135 -1.31 -1.41 -15.62
C ASN A 135 -2.45 -0.81 -14.78
N VAL A 136 -3.58 -1.50 -14.75
CA VAL A 136 -4.78 -1.04 -14.07
C VAL A 136 -4.75 -1.49 -12.61
N TRP A 137 -4.89 -0.53 -11.71
CA TRP A 137 -5.01 -0.77 -10.28
C TRP A 137 -6.44 -0.47 -9.84
N THR A 138 -7.05 -1.39 -9.10
CA THR A 138 -8.40 -1.20 -8.58
C THR A 138 -8.41 -1.44 -7.09
N TYR A 139 -8.75 -0.40 -6.33
CA TYR A 139 -8.92 -0.51 -4.89
C TYR A 139 -10.07 -1.48 -4.55
N LYS A 140 -9.83 -2.38 -3.58
CA LYS A 140 -10.85 -3.28 -3.04
C LYS A 140 -11.32 -2.82 -1.66
N TYR A 141 -10.42 -2.87 -0.67
CA TYR A 141 -10.71 -2.46 0.70
C TYR A 141 -9.43 -2.24 1.51
N LYS A 142 -9.57 -1.52 2.64
CA LYS A 142 -8.53 -1.39 3.65
C LYS A 142 -8.34 -2.72 4.39
N THR A 143 -7.09 -3.12 4.59
CA THR A 143 -6.73 -4.38 5.24
C THR A 143 -5.76 -4.17 6.42
N SER A 144 -5.24 -5.26 6.97
CA SER A 144 -4.36 -5.27 8.13
C SER A 144 -2.90 -5.53 7.75
N SER A 145 -2.00 -5.17 8.68
CA SER A 145 -0.58 -5.54 8.59
C SER A 145 -0.39 -7.05 8.50
N LEU A 146 -1.22 -7.82 9.20
CA LEU A 146 -1.18 -9.28 9.18
C LEU A 146 -1.33 -9.79 7.75
N ARG A 147 -2.35 -9.32 7.02
CA ARG A 147 -2.54 -9.74 5.62
C ARG A 147 -1.39 -9.31 4.72
N TYR A 148 -0.78 -8.15 4.97
CA TYR A 148 0.42 -7.73 4.22
C TYR A 148 1.60 -8.68 4.39
N TYR A 149 1.86 -9.13 5.63
CA TYR A 149 2.95 -10.08 5.91
C TYR A 149 2.59 -11.52 5.58
N LEU A 150 1.31 -11.89 5.65
CA LEU A 150 0.79 -13.22 5.35
C LEU A 150 0.35 -13.42 3.89
N ASN A 151 0.60 -12.45 3.00
CA ASN A 151 0.27 -12.57 1.57
C ASN A 151 1.29 -13.48 0.87
N PHE A 152 1.20 -14.79 1.11
CA PHE A 152 2.09 -15.81 0.54
C PHE A 152 1.37 -16.92 -0.24
N LEU A 153 0.05 -16.99 -0.10
CA LEU A 153 -0.83 -17.90 -0.85
C LEU A 153 -1.68 -17.09 -1.81
#